data_AF-A0A257M941-F1
#
_entry.id   AF-A0A257M941-F1
#
_cell.length_a   1.000
_cell.length_b   1.000
_cell.length_c   1.000
_cell.angle_alpha   90.00
_cell.angle_beta   90.00
_cell.angle_gamma   90.00
#
_symmetry.space_group_name_H-M   'P 1'
#
loop_
_entity.id
_entity.type
_entity.pdbx_description
1 polymer ?
#
loop_
_entity_poly.entity_id
_entity_poly.type
_entity_poly.pdbx_seq_one_letter_code
_entity_poly.pdbx_strand_id
1 'polypeptide(L)'
;MKFELLHLEEDKIRFLLSGVTAAFANGIRRACMSEVPVLVIDEISLYDNTSVLFDEQISLRLGEVPLQAEELDQFSMPEDCQCGGVGCPGCRVDFTLSAEGPGMVYSKDIVFTDSLVKPAFDKIPIVILGEGEKLVIEGYATKHVGKEHSKWQAGTLCGYKNLPPQSCPGTRRRQSESYKYAGMLFLQALH
;
A
#
# COMPACT_ATOMS: atom_id res chain seq x y z
N MET A 1 -5.92 27.35 9.84
CA MET A 1 -5.13 26.37 9.06
C MET A 1 -5.25 26.75 7.60
N LYS A 2 -4.14 26.90 6.88
CA LYS A 2 -4.11 27.17 5.43
C LYS A 2 -3.38 26.02 4.73
N PHE A 3 -3.97 25.52 3.66
CA PHE A 3 -3.45 24.42 2.85
C PHE A 3 -3.13 24.95 1.44
N GLU A 4 -1.95 24.64 0.93
CA GLU A 4 -1.54 24.98 -0.44
C GLU A 4 -0.93 23.74 -1.10
N LEU A 5 -1.50 23.31 -2.22
CA LEU A 5 -0.96 22.21 -3.02
C LEU A 5 0.22 22.74 -3.86
N LEU A 6 1.38 22.09 -3.77
CA LEU A 6 2.58 22.46 -4.53
C LEU A 6 2.79 21.53 -5.73
N HIS A 7 2.60 20.22 -5.52
CA HIS A 7 2.79 19.20 -6.54
C HIS A 7 1.80 18.05 -6.34
N LEU A 8 1.23 17.57 -7.43
CA LEU A 8 0.40 16.37 -7.47
C LEU A 8 0.85 15.53 -8.67
N GLU A 9 1.42 14.38 -8.39
CA GLU A 9 1.71 13.30 -9.33
C GLU A 9 0.81 12.11 -8.98
N GLU A 10 0.76 11.10 -9.86
CA GLU A 10 0.03 9.84 -9.61
C GLU A 10 0.44 9.17 -8.29
N ASP A 11 1.70 9.40 -7.90
CA ASP A 11 2.44 8.60 -6.93
C ASP A 11 2.87 9.46 -5.72
N LYS A 12 2.66 10.78 -5.79
CA LYS A 12 3.26 11.74 -4.85
C LYS A 12 2.46 13.02 -4.72
N ILE A 13 2.30 13.47 -3.47
CA ILE A 13 1.68 14.76 -3.15
C ILE A 13 2.60 15.62 -2.28
N ARG A 14 2.81 16.86 -2.69
CA ARG A 14 3.55 17.86 -1.91
C ARG A 14 2.64 19.03 -1.60
N PHE A 15 2.50 19.35 -0.33
CA PHE A 15 1.66 20.45 0.11
C PHE A 15 2.28 21.22 1.29
N LEU A 16 1.85 22.46 1.43
CA LEU A 16 2.24 23.36 2.49
C LEU A 16 1.09 23.50 3.49
N LEU A 17 1.40 23.32 4.77
CA LEU A 17 0.49 23.60 5.87
C LEU A 17 0.98 24.80 6.67
N SER A 18 0.10 25.80 6.81
CA SER A 18 0.37 27.02 7.58
C SER A 18 -0.62 27.19 8.73
N GLY A 19 -0.14 27.76 9.84
CA GLY A 19 -0.94 27.96 11.05
C GLY A 19 -1.25 26.67 11.80
N VAL A 20 -0.36 25.66 11.74
CA VAL A 20 -0.50 24.38 12.46
C VAL A 20 0.70 24.09 13.37
N THR A 21 0.46 23.39 14.47
CA THR A 21 1.52 22.94 15.38
C THR A 21 2.32 21.78 14.78
N ALA A 22 3.53 21.53 15.29
CA ALA A 22 4.33 20.39 14.83
C ALA A 22 3.66 19.07 15.23
N ALA A 23 2.99 19.04 16.38
CA ALA A 23 2.19 17.92 16.84
C ALA A 23 1.08 17.57 15.84
N PHE A 24 0.36 18.57 15.32
CA PHE A 24 -0.70 18.35 14.33
C PHE A 24 -0.14 17.79 13.01
N ALA A 25 0.95 18.37 12.49
CA ALA A 25 1.60 17.87 11.27
C ALA A 25 2.13 16.44 11.43
N ASN A 26 2.71 16.11 12.59
CA ASN A 26 3.12 14.74 12.90
C ASN A 26 1.91 13.80 13.09
N GLY A 27 0.79 14.30 13.60
CA GLY A 27 -0.46 13.56 13.68
C GLY A 27 -0.93 13.10 12.31
N ILE A 28 -1.00 14.02 11.34
CA ILE A 28 -1.32 13.70 9.94
C ILE A 28 -0.34 12.66 9.39
N ARG A 29 0.97 12.88 9.54
CA ARG A 29 2.00 11.94 9.08
C ARG A 29 1.78 10.52 9.62
N ARG A 30 1.42 10.39 10.91
CA ARG A 30 1.15 9.10 11.55
C ARG A 30 -0.15 8.48 11.03
N ALA A 31 -1.23 9.26 10.97
CA ALA A 31 -2.52 8.80 10.48
C ALA A 31 -2.40 8.24 9.04
N CYS A 32 -1.67 8.93 8.17
CA CYS A 32 -1.40 8.46 6.81
C CYS A 32 -0.69 7.10 6.73
N MET A 33 0.10 6.73 7.74
CA MET A 33 0.82 5.45 7.77
C MET A 33 0.05 4.33 8.46
N SER A 34 -0.74 4.65 9.50
CA SER A 34 -1.33 3.64 10.38
C SER A 34 -2.85 3.52 10.32
N GLU A 35 -3.56 4.54 9.85
CA GLU A 35 -5.04 4.61 9.92
C GLU A 35 -5.72 4.56 8.55
N VAL A 36 -4.94 4.63 7.46
CA VAL A 36 -5.47 4.49 6.11
C VAL A 36 -5.65 2.99 5.81
N PRO A 37 -6.87 2.53 5.50
CA PRO A 37 -7.11 1.14 5.18
C PRO A 37 -6.57 0.80 3.78
N VAL A 38 -6.06 -0.42 3.63
CA VAL A 38 -5.55 -0.97 2.37
C VAL A 38 -5.97 -2.42 2.20
N LEU A 39 -6.13 -2.84 0.95
CA LEU A 39 -6.39 -4.24 0.61
C LEU A 39 -5.06 -4.97 0.45
N VAL A 40 -4.87 -6.08 1.18
CA VAL A 40 -3.59 -6.82 1.18
C VAL A 40 -3.85 -8.31 1.24
N ILE A 41 -2.97 -9.11 0.64
CA ILE A 41 -2.97 -10.56 0.73
C ILE A 41 -2.68 -10.97 2.19
N ASP A 42 -3.61 -11.72 2.79
CA ASP A 42 -3.53 -12.03 4.21
C ASP A 42 -3.21 -13.50 4.47
N GLU A 43 -3.97 -14.40 3.86
CA GLU A 43 -3.75 -15.84 3.97
C GLU A 43 -3.37 -16.42 2.61
N ILE A 44 -2.40 -17.32 2.65
CA ILE A 44 -1.82 -17.98 1.49
C ILE A 44 -1.74 -19.47 1.81
N SER A 45 -2.39 -20.27 0.97
CA SER A 45 -2.36 -21.72 0.98
C SER A 45 -1.56 -22.19 -0.24
N LEU A 46 -0.39 -22.77 0.02
CA LEU A 46 0.39 -23.46 -1.01
C LEU A 46 -0.04 -24.92 -1.10
N TYR A 47 -0.40 -25.35 -2.31
CA TYR A 47 -0.80 -26.74 -2.58
C TYR A 47 0.35 -27.55 -3.17
N ASP A 48 1.07 -26.96 -4.12
CA ASP A 48 2.20 -27.60 -4.78
C ASP A 48 3.31 -26.56 -4.96
N ASN A 49 4.47 -26.84 -4.37
CA ASN A 49 5.67 -26.05 -4.53
C ASN A 49 6.85 -26.98 -4.74
N THR A 50 7.27 -27.10 -6.01
CA THR A 50 8.50 -27.80 -6.41
C THR A 50 9.62 -26.84 -6.76
N SER A 51 9.45 -25.54 -6.46
CA SER A 51 10.45 -24.51 -6.74
C SER A 51 11.62 -24.55 -5.76
N VAL A 52 12.65 -23.77 -6.07
CA VAL A 52 13.84 -23.59 -5.22
C VAL A 52 13.55 -22.82 -3.92
N LEU A 53 12.48 -22.02 -3.88
CA LEU A 53 12.14 -21.21 -2.70
C LEU A 53 11.22 -21.96 -1.76
N PHE A 54 11.45 -21.78 -0.45
CA PHE A 54 10.54 -22.32 0.56
C PHE A 54 9.20 -21.56 0.57
N ASP A 55 8.17 -22.25 1.04
CA ASP A 55 6.78 -21.76 1.10
C ASP A 55 6.68 -20.41 1.83
N GLU A 56 7.37 -20.25 2.95
CA GLU A 56 7.35 -19.02 3.74
C GLU A 56 8.02 -17.85 3.00
N GLN A 57 9.04 -18.13 2.19
CA GLN A 57 9.71 -17.09 1.41
C GLN A 57 8.83 -16.59 0.28
N ILE A 58 8.12 -17.50 -0.40
CA ILE A 58 7.14 -17.13 -1.44
C ILE A 58 5.97 -16.38 -0.80
N SER A 59 5.47 -16.88 0.34
CA SER A 59 4.37 -16.26 1.07
C SER A 59 4.71 -14.83 1.52
N LEU A 60 5.92 -14.62 2.05
CA LEU A 60 6.39 -13.28 2.43
C LEU A 60 6.44 -12.35 1.21
N ARG A 61 6.94 -12.82 0.07
CA ARG A 61 7.00 -12.01 -1.16
C ARG A 61 5.61 -11.63 -1.65
N LEU A 62 4.68 -12.59 -1.65
CA LEU A 62 3.29 -12.36 -2.05
C LEU A 62 2.57 -11.41 -1.09
N GLY A 63 2.80 -11.52 0.21
CA GLY A 63 2.21 -10.63 1.21
C GLY A 63 2.64 -9.16 1.07
N GLU A 64 3.77 -8.90 0.42
CA GLU A 64 4.28 -7.55 0.15
C GLU A 64 3.94 -7.05 -1.28
N VAL A 65 3.15 -7.80 -2.06
CA VAL A 65 2.67 -7.33 -3.37
C VAL A 65 1.57 -6.28 -3.14
N PRO A 66 1.76 -5.02 -3.57
CA PRO A 66 0.74 -3.99 -3.44
C PRO A 66 -0.43 -4.30 -4.37
N LEU A 67 -1.65 -4.23 -3.83
CA LEU A 67 -2.89 -4.39 -4.58
C LEU A 67 -3.51 -3.02 -4.87
N GLN A 68 -4.10 -2.92 -6.04
CA GLN A 68 -4.92 -1.81 -6.47
C GLN A 68 -6.38 -2.29 -6.54
N ALA A 69 -7.28 -1.52 -5.95
CA ALA A 69 -8.71 -1.79 -5.98
C ALA A 69 -9.45 -0.52 -6.39
N GLU A 70 -10.22 -0.59 -7.48
CA GLU A 70 -10.94 0.58 -8.03
C GLU A 70 -12.00 1.12 -7.04
N GLU A 71 -12.60 0.24 -6.24
CA GLU A 71 -13.67 0.58 -5.31
C GLU A 71 -13.41 0.00 -3.92
N LEU A 72 -12.39 0.54 -3.22
CA LEU A 72 -12.00 0.08 -1.88
C LEU A 72 -13.14 0.20 -0.83
N ASP A 73 -14.08 1.12 -1.04
CA ASP A 73 -15.21 1.36 -0.13
C ASP A 73 -16.27 0.26 -0.16
N GLN A 74 -16.28 -0.60 -1.18
CA GLN A 74 -17.16 -1.77 -1.22
C GLN A 74 -16.75 -2.84 -0.22
N PHE A 75 -15.45 -2.89 0.10
CA PHE A 75 -14.91 -3.85 1.02
C PHE A 75 -15.04 -3.35 2.46
N SER A 76 -15.78 -4.11 3.26
CA SER A 76 -15.88 -3.88 4.71
C SER A 76 -14.65 -4.44 5.42
N MET A 77 -14.27 -3.81 6.53
CA MET A 77 -13.34 -4.42 7.49
C MET A 77 -13.87 -5.80 7.93
N PRO A 78 -13.01 -6.82 8.10
CA PRO A 78 -13.43 -8.12 8.61
C PRO A 78 -14.14 -8.05 9.99
N GLU A 79 -13.72 -7.11 10.85
CA GLU A 79 -14.29 -6.86 12.17
C GLU A 79 -15.70 -6.26 12.14
N ASP A 80 -15.99 -5.40 11.16
CA ASP A 80 -17.28 -4.73 11.00
C ASP A 80 -18.25 -5.51 10.12
N CYS A 81 -17.79 -6.60 9.51
CA CYS A 81 -18.60 -7.38 8.58
C CYS A 81 -19.59 -8.29 9.32
N GLN A 82 -20.80 -8.40 8.77
CA GLN A 82 -21.87 -9.26 9.31
C GLN A 82 -21.51 -10.75 9.28
N CYS A 83 -20.47 -11.15 8.55
CA CYS A 83 -20.03 -12.54 8.45
C CYS A 83 -19.22 -13.01 9.66
N GLY A 84 -18.88 -12.13 10.62
CA GLY A 84 -18.17 -12.51 11.86
C GLY A 84 -16.83 -13.21 11.63
N GLY A 85 -16.13 -12.87 10.53
CA GLY A 85 -14.82 -13.45 10.19
C GLY A 85 -14.84 -14.76 9.38
N VAL A 86 -16.00 -15.31 9.01
CA VAL A 86 -16.06 -16.54 8.16
C VAL A 86 -15.64 -16.25 6.70
N GLY A 87 -15.68 -14.98 6.30
CA GLY A 87 -15.34 -14.51 4.96
C GLY A 87 -16.54 -14.53 4.02
N CYS A 88 -16.90 -13.36 3.50
CA CYS A 88 -17.91 -13.17 2.47
C CYS A 88 -17.30 -12.41 1.27
N PRO A 89 -17.94 -12.43 0.09
CA PRO A 89 -17.46 -11.68 -1.07
C PRO A 89 -17.30 -10.17 -0.84
N GLY A 90 -17.99 -9.62 0.17
CA GLY A 90 -17.88 -8.20 0.53
C GLY A 90 -16.72 -7.86 1.48
N CYS A 91 -15.98 -8.84 2.01
CA CYS A 91 -14.85 -8.59 2.93
C CYS A 91 -13.56 -9.30 2.53
N ARG A 92 -13.62 -10.32 1.68
CA ARG A 92 -12.45 -11.03 1.15
C ARG A 92 -12.51 -11.14 -0.36
N VAL A 93 -11.34 -11.13 -0.98
CA VAL A 93 -11.16 -11.39 -2.41
C VAL A 93 -10.22 -12.58 -2.56
N ASP A 94 -10.75 -13.66 -3.12
CA ASP A 94 -9.98 -14.89 -3.34
C ASP A 94 -9.10 -14.75 -4.59
N PHE A 95 -7.88 -15.27 -4.54
CA PHE A 95 -6.93 -15.28 -5.66
C PHE A 95 -6.29 -16.66 -5.85
N THR A 96 -5.84 -16.90 -7.08
CA THR A 96 -5.14 -18.13 -7.48
C THR A 96 -3.93 -17.77 -8.33
N LEU A 97 -2.82 -18.49 -8.11
CA LEU A 97 -1.61 -18.41 -8.91
C LEU A 97 -1.18 -19.83 -9.26
N SER A 98 -1.20 -20.15 -10.56
CA SER A 98 -0.73 -21.43 -11.09
C SER A 98 0.29 -21.17 -12.19
N ALA A 99 1.51 -21.67 -12.00
CA ALA A 99 2.60 -21.49 -12.94
C ALA A 99 3.43 -22.77 -13.08
N GLU A 100 3.88 -23.05 -14.31
CA GLU A 100 4.80 -24.14 -14.63
C GLU A 100 6.03 -23.56 -15.36
N GLY A 101 7.22 -24.05 -15.01
CA GLY A 101 8.47 -23.62 -15.62
C GLY A 101 8.78 -24.29 -16.96
N PRO A 102 9.84 -23.86 -17.68
CA PRO A 102 10.84 -22.88 -17.23
C PRO A 102 10.39 -21.43 -17.43
N GLY A 103 10.55 -20.59 -16.40
CA GLY A 103 10.19 -19.17 -16.50
C GLY A 103 10.25 -18.41 -15.17
N MET A 104 10.20 -17.08 -15.25
CA MET A 104 10.03 -16.22 -14.07
C MET A 104 8.54 -15.91 -13.88
N VAL A 105 8.03 -16.19 -12.69
CA VAL A 105 6.67 -15.88 -12.27
C VAL A 105 6.62 -14.45 -11.77
N TYR A 106 5.68 -13.68 -12.30
CA TYR A 106 5.47 -12.28 -11.96
C TYR A 106 4.12 -12.05 -11.29
N SER A 107 3.95 -10.89 -10.66
CA SER A 107 2.68 -10.47 -10.06
C SER A 107 1.50 -10.46 -11.04
N LYS A 108 1.72 -10.21 -12.33
CA LYS A 108 0.68 -10.31 -13.37
C LYS A 108 0.02 -11.69 -13.49
N ASP A 109 0.70 -12.74 -13.02
CA ASP A 109 0.23 -14.12 -13.15
C ASP A 109 -0.78 -14.47 -12.03
N ILE A 110 -0.97 -13.57 -11.05
CA ILE A 110 -1.97 -13.68 -10.00
C ILE A 110 -3.35 -13.37 -10.59
N VAL A 111 -4.26 -14.33 -10.48
CA VAL A 111 -5.65 -14.18 -10.94
C VAL A 111 -6.55 -13.96 -9.73
N PHE A 112 -7.20 -12.80 -9.67
CA PHE A 112 -8.21 -12.49 -8.65
C PHE A 112 -9.60 -12.90 -9.14
N THR A 113 -10.47 -13.29 -8.21
CA THR A 113 -11.87 -13.59 -8.50
C THR A 113 -12.63 -12.34 -8.96
N ASP A 114 -12.34 -11.20 -8.33
CA ASP A 114 -12.92 -9.91 -8.67
C ASP A 114 -12.04 -9.13 -9.65
N SER A 115 -12.62 -8.70 -10.76
CA SER A 115 -11.92 -7.90 -11.79
C SER A 115 -11.55 -6.49 -11.34
N LEU A 116 -12.13 -6.02 -10.22
CA LEU A 116 -11.87 -4.69 -9.66
C LEU A 116 -10.55 -4.64 -8.89
N VAL A 117 -9.96 -5.81 -8.58
CA VAL A 117 -8.72 -5.93 -7.83
C VAL A 117 -7.63 -6.48 -8.75
N LYS A 118 -6.50 -5.79 -8.77
CA LYS A 118 -5.31 -6.19 -9.53
C LYS A 118 -4.04 -5.83 -8.76
N PRO A 119 -2.89 -6.45 -9.07
CA PRO A 119 -1.62 -5.96 -8.56
C PRO A 119 -1.39 -4.53 -9.05
N ALA A 120 -0.87 -3.65 -8.19
CA ALA A 120 -0.55 -2.27 -8.59
C ALA A 120 0.61 -2.23 -9.62
N PHE A 121 1.48 -3.24 -9.61
CA PHE A 121 2.56 -3.40 -10.58
C PHE A 121 2.60 -4.82 -11.11
N ASP A 122 2.64 -4.97 -12.43
CA ASP A 122 2.59 -6.27 -13.13
C ASP A 122 3.92 -7.03 -13.19
N LYS A 123 5.03 -6.35 -12.93
CA LYS A 123 6.40 -6.86 -13.15
C LYS A 123 7.17 -7.13 -11.86
N ILE A 124 6.49 -7.38 -10.75
CA ILE A 124 7.14 -7.77 -9.51
C ILE A 124 7.52 -9.25 -9.61
N PRO A 125 8.81 -9.62 -9.54
CA PRO A 125 9.23 -11.02 -9.63
C PRO A 125 8.95 -11.76 -8.31
N ILE A 126 8.24 -12.89 -8.39
CA ILE A 126 7.90 -13.72 -7.23
C ILE A 126 8.92 -14.84 -7.07
N VAL A 127 9.03 -15.71 -8.08
CA VAL A 127 9.93 -16.87 -8.08
C VAL A 127 10.41 -17.18 -9.50
N ILE A 128 11.55 -17.86 -9.61
CA ILE A 128 12.06 -18.42 -10.86
C ILE A 128 11.80 -19.93 -10.80
N LEU A 129 11.12 -20.46 -11.81
CA LEU A 129 10.85 -21.89 -11.96
C LEU A 129 11.79 -22.50 -13.00
N GLY A 130 12.42 -23.60 -12.64
CA GLY A 130 13.19 -24.48 -13.52
C GLY A 130 12.29 -25.32 -14.44
N GLU A 131 12.91 -26.12 -15.33
CA GLU A 131 12.17 -27.05 -16.19
C GLU A 131 11.43 -28.11 -15.37
N GLY A 132 10.11 -28.17 -15.52
CA GLY A 132 9.27 -29.14 -14.80
C GLY A 132 8.90 -28.75 -13.37
N GLU A 133 9.38 -27.61 -12.86
CA GLU A 133 8.92 -27.06 -11.58
C GLU A 133 7.53 -26.43 -11.74
N LYS A 134 6.71 -26.60 -10.71
CA LYS A 134 5.32 -26.14 -10.62
C LYS A 134 5.09 -25.40 -9.32
N LEU A 135 4.24 -24.39 -9.40
CA LEU A 135 3.78 -23.62 -8.26
C LEU A 135 2.27 -23.44 -8.35
N VAL A 136 1.55 -23.89 -7.32
CA VAL A 136 0.10 -23.73 -7.17
C VAL A 136 -0.20 -23.13 -5.80
N ILE A 137 -0.75 -21.92 -5.83
CA ILE A 137 -1.07 -21.12 -4.65
C ILE A 137 -2.51 -20.63 -4.77
N GLU A 138 -3.23 -20.70 -3.65
CA GLU A 138 -4.50 -20.01 -3.48
C GLU A 138 -4.45 -19.19 -2.19
N GLY A 139 -5.32 -18.21 -2.08
CA GLY A 139 -5.40 -17.41 -0.88
C GLY A 139 -6.46 -16.35 -1.01
N TYR A 140 -6.48 -15.43 -0.04
CA TYR A 140 -7.40 -14.31 -0.09
C TYR A 140 -6.77 -13.01 0.43
N ALA A 141 -7.28 -11.90 -0.10
CA ALA A 141 -6.95 -10.56 0.33
C ALA A 141 -8.09 -9.97 1.18
N THR A 142 -7.72 -9.25 2.23
CA THR A 142 -8.64 -8.60 3.16
C THR A 142 -8.19 -7.16 3.41
N LYS A 143 -9.15 -6.32 3.80
CA LYS A 143 -8.91 -4.91 4.04
C LYS A 143 -8.46 -4.70 5.49
N HIS A 144 -7.30 -4.08 5.66
CA HIS A 144 -6.61 -3.92 6.95
C HIS A 144 -6.04 -2.51 7.11
N VAL A 145 -5.57 -2.17 8.31
CA VAL A 145 -4.95 -0.88 8.64
C VAL A 145 -3.49 -1.04 9.05
N GLY A 146 -2.62 -0.12 8.65
CA GLY A 146 -1.16 -0.15 8.91
C GLY A 146 -0.70 -0.12 10.36
N LYS A 147 -1.62 -0.16 11.32
CA LYS A 147 -1.33 -0.15 12.76
C LYS A 147 -0.78 -1.48 13.27
N GLU A 148 -1.26 -2.61 12.73
CA GLU A 148 -0.90 -3.92 13.29
C GLU A 148 0.22 -4.65 12.53
N HIS A 149 0.35 -4.46 11.21
CA HIS A 149 1.42 -5.06 10.41
C HIS A 149 2.01 -4.10 9.37
N SER A 150 3.31 -4.25 9.06
CA SER A 150 4.02 -3.41 8.08
C SER A 150 3.44 -3.55 6.67
N LYS A 151 3.02 -4.76 6.29
CA LYS A 151 2.35 -5.07 5.01
C LYS A 151 1.09 -4.22 4.76
N TRP A 152 0.47 -3.68 5.81
CA TRP A 152 -0.73 -2.86 5.74
C TRP A 152 -0.46 -1.34 5.72
N GLN A 153 0.80 -0.92 5.60
CA GLN A 153 1.14 0.50 5.59
C GLN A 153 0.84 1.15 4.25
N ALA A 154 -0.24 1.94 4.20
CA ALA A 154 -0.66 2.64 2.99
C ALA A 154 0.35 3.64 2.41
N GLY A 155 1.36 4.09 3.17
CA GLY A 155 2.29 5.11 2.70
C GLY A 155 3.73 4.82 3.04
N THR A 156 4.58 4.80 2.01
CA THR A 156 6.01 4.46 2.14
C THR A 156 6.85 5.65 2.63
N LEU A 157 6.56 6.89 2.20
CA LEU A 157 7.41 8.05 2.52
C LEU A 157 6.58 9.28 2.93
N CYS A 158 5.96 9.18 4.09
CA CYS A 158 5.27 10.30 4.75
C CYS A 158 6.26 11.12 5.58
N GLY A 159 6.65 12.30 5.10
CA GLY A 159 7.59 13.20 5.77
C GLY A 159 7.06 14.62 5.94
N TYR A 160 7.52 15.31 6.98
CA TYR A 160 7.29 16.76 7.11
C TYR A 160 8.57 17.47 7.50
N LYS A 161 8.71 18.72 7.07
CA LYS A 161 9.85 19.59 7.35
C LYS A 161 9.37 20.99 7.68
N ASN A 162 9.92 21.59 8.74
CA ASN A 162 9.71 23.01 9.01
C ASN A 162 10.44 23.84 7.94
N LEU A 163 9.76 24.78 7.31
CA LEU A 163 10.40 25.72 6.41
C LEU A 163 11.09 26.81 7.25
N PRO A 164 12.39 27.04 7.05
CA PRO A 164 13.03 28.21 7.63
C PRO A 164 12.43 29.49 7.03
N PRO A 165 12.30 30.57 7.81
CA PRO A 165 11.92 31.86 7.25
C PRO A 165 12.93 32.27 6.18
N GLN A 166 12.46 32.57 4.97
CA GLN A 166 13.33 33.07 3.92
C GLN A 166 13.67 34.54 4.22
N SER A 167 14.85 34.79 4.79
CA SER A 167 15.43 36.13 4.81
C SER A 167 16.37 36.28 3.61
N CYS A 168 15.92 36.92 2.54
CA CYS A 168 16.83 37.45 1.53
C CYS A 168 17.55 38.69 2.12
N PRO A 169 18.90 38.72 2.16
CA PRO A 169 19.62 39.90 2.63
C PRO A 169 19.46 41.01 1.57
N GLY A 170 18.52 41.92 1.78
CA GLY A 170 18.27 43.08 0.90
C GLY A 170 16.83 43.60 0.92
N THR A 171 15.86 42.76 1.25
CA THR A 171 14.45 43.15 1.35
C THR A 171 14.01 43.17 2.82
N ARG A 172 13.66 44.36 3.32
CA ARG A 172 13.24 44.62 4.71
C ARG A 172 11.80 44.11 4.97
N ARG A 173 11.48 42.88 4.59
CA ARG A 173 10.24 42.18 4.97
C ARG A 173 10.62 40.91 5.73
N ARG A 174 10.51 40.96 7.07
CA ARG A 174 10.42 39.75 7.89
C ARG A 174 9.11 39.05 7.51
N GLN A 175 9.17 37.98 6.72
CA GLN A 175 8.05 37.04 6.65
C GLN A 175 8.06 36.22 7.94
N SER A 176 7.28 36.68 8.92
CA SER A 176 7.04 35.97 10.18
C SER A 176 5.92 34.96 9.99
N GLU A 177 6.15 33.91 9.21
CA GLU A 177 5.23 32.77 9.18
C GLU A 177 6.04 31.48 9.13
N SER A 178 5.86 30.66 10.16
CA SER A 178 6.46 29.34 10.29
C SER A 178 5.77 28.38 9.32
N TYR A 179 6.12 28.43 8.05
CA TYR A 179 5.59 27.51 7.05
C TYR A 179 6.10 26.09 7.34
N LYS A 180 5.26 25.07 7.14
CA LYS A 180 5.67 23.66 7.28
C LYS A 180 5.32 22.92 5.99
N TYR A 181 6.32 22.25 5.43
CA TYR A 181 6.16 21.34 4.31
C TYR A 181 5.70 20.00 4.86
N ALA A 182 4.64 19.45 4.28
CA ALA A 182 4.39 18.02 4.35
C ALA A 182 4.67 17.48 2.93
N GLY A 183 5.78 16.77 2.79
CA GLY A 183 6.05 15.98 1.60
C GLY A 183 5.48 14.59 1.87
N MET A 184 4.31 14.31 1.32
CA MET A 184 3.66 13.01 1.47
C MET A 184 3.90 12.23 0.18
N LEU A 185 4.85 11.30 0.22
CA LEU A 185 4.97 10.29 -0.84
C LEU A 185 4.12 9.08 -0.46
N PHE A 186 3.25 8.76 -1.41
CA PHE A 186 2.40 7.59 -1.57
C PHE A 186 1.21 7.37 -0.64
N LEU A 187 0.04 7.37 -1.28
CA LEU A 187 -1.10 6.51 -1.03
C LEU A 187 -0.90 5.25 -1.89
N GLN A 188 -0.61 4.10 -1.30
CA GLN A 188 -0.55 2.79 -1.97
C GLN A 188 -1.92 2.32 -2.50
N ALA A 189 -2.97 3.14 -2.43
CA ALA A 189 -4.33 2.72 -2.75
C ALA A 189 -5.21 3.89 -3.23
N LEU A 190 -4.71 4.72 -4.16
CA LEU A 190 -5.59 5.57 -4.94
C LEU A 190 -5.39 5.27 -6.43
N HIS A 191 -6.08 4.24 -6.87
CA HIS A 191 -7.04 4.36 -7.98
C HIS A 191 -7.90 3.11 -8.05
#